data_AF-A0A8X6PFV5-F1
#
_entry.id   AF-A0A8X6PFV5-F1
#
_cell.length_a   1.000
_cell.length_b   1.000
_cell.length_c   1.000
_cell.angle_alpha   90.00
_cell.angle_beta   90.00
_cell.angle_gamma   90.00
#
_symmetry.space_group_name_H-M   'P 1'
#
loop_
_entity.id
_entity.type
_entity.pdbx_description
1 polymer ?
#
loop_
_entity_poly.entity_id
_entity_poly.type
_entity_poly.pdbx_seq_one_letter_code
_entity_poly.pdbx_strand_id
1 'polypeptide(L)'
;MFCGIMNLPPPPTKFTKFNNNLLQAARETCEESMAEAVHEAIEENEGGRDIAVAVDGSWQKRGFSSKNGVVTVTSVDTGKVIDVEILSKHCICPNKTKHLQNCKRNFVGYSGKMEVTDYSYPVIQARCDELIHDEGRFDQSASGPSCL
;
A
#
# COMPACT_ATOMS: atom_id res chain seq x y z
N MET A 1 -19.68 -2.43 -30.72
CA MET A 1 -20.46 -1.77 -31.79
C MET A 1 -20.24 -0.26 -31.81
N PHE A 2 -20.22 0.44 -30.67
CA PHE A 2 -20.00 1.89 -30.59
C PHE A 2 -18.70 2.40 -31.27
N CYS A 3 -17.54 1.80 -30.97
CA CYS A 3 -16.24 2.27 -31.53
C CYS A 3 -16.20 2.23 -33.07
N GLY A 4 -16.83 1.25 -33.70
CA GLY A 4 -16.90 1.15 -35.16
C GLY A 4 -17.77 2.24 -35.79
N ILE A 5 -18.85 2.66 -35.12
CA ILE A 5 -19.71 3.77 -35.57
C ILE A 5 -18.96 5.11 -35.50
N MET A 6 -18.10 5.26 -34.49
CA MET A 6 -17.34 6.49 -34.24
C MET A 6 -15.99 6.53 -34.98
N ASN A 7 -15.69 5.54 -35.83
CA ASN A 7 -14.37 5.37 -36.46
C ASN A 7 -13.20 5.41 -35.45
N LEU A 8 -13.44 4.91 -34.24
CA LEU A 8 -12.44 4.81 -33.18
C LEU A 8 -11.73 3.46 -33.28
N PRO A 9 -10.43 3.40 -32.92
CA PRO A 9 -9.74 2.13 -32.82
C PRO A 9 -10.47 1.23 -31.81
N PRO A 10 -10.44 -0.10 -32.02
CA PRO A 10 -11.01 -1.04 -31.05
C PRO A 10 -10.34 -0.83 -29.70
N PRO A 11 -11.09 -0.92 -28.59
CA PRO A 11 -10.53 -0.73 -27.26
C PRO A 11 -9.38 -1.74 -27.05
N PRO A 12 -8.26 -1.32 -26.44
CA PRO A 12 -7.15 -2.20 -26.15
C PRO A 12 -7.63 -3.47 -25.43
N THR A 13 -7.20 -4.64 -25.88
CA THR A 13 -7.64 -5.91 -25.26
C THR A 13 -6.70 -6.37 -24.15
N LYS A 14 -5.52 -5.75 -24.01
CA LYS A 14 -4.44 -6.17 -23.10
C LYS A 14 -4.03 -5.08 -22.10
N PHE A 15 -5.00 -4.47 -21.41
CA PHE A 15 -4.74 -3.44 -20.39
C PHE A 15 -3.85 -3.91 -19.23
N THR A 16 -3.87 -5.21 -18.91
CA THR A 16 -3.12 -5.77 -17.78
C THR A 16 -1.62 -5.47 -17.85
N LYS A 17 -1.02 -5.47 -19.05
CA LYS A 17 0.42 -5.17 -19.20
C LYS A 17 0.73 -3.73 -18.79
N PHE A 18 -0.05 -2.78 -19.30
CA PHE A 18 0.12 -1.37 -18.97
C PHE A 18 -0.14 -1.10 -17.48
N ASN A 19 -1.19 -1.71 -16.93
CA ASN A 19 -1.50 -1.56 -15.51
C ASN A 19 -0.39 -2.10 -14.61
N ASN A 20 0.28 -3.19 -15.00
CA ASN A 20 1.41 -3.71 -14.23
C ASN A 20 2.61 -2.75 -14.26
N ASN A 21 2.93 -2.18 -15.43
CA ASN A 21 4.01 -1.21 -15.55
C ASN A 21 3.72 0.07 -14.74
N LEU A 22 2.48 0.56 -14.81
CA LEU A 22 2.04 1.72 -14.03
C LEU A 22 2.07 1.43 -12.53
N LEU A 23 1.64 0.24 -12.12
CA LEU A 23 1.69 -0.18 -10.72
C LEU A 23 3.13 -0.24 -10.20
N GLN A 24 4.06 -0.75 -11.01
CA GLN A 24 5.47 -0.81 -10.63
C GLN A 24 6.06 0.60 -10.46
N ALA A 25 5.91 1.46 -11.47
CA ALA A 25 6.44 2.83 -11.40
C ALA A 25 5.81 3.61 -10.24
N ALA A 26 4.50 3.47 -10.02
CA ALA A 26 3.83 4.12 -8.89
C ALA A 26 4.32 3.62 -7.52
N ARG A 27 4.70 2.34 -7.42
CA ARG A 27 5.26 1.78 -6.18
C ARG A 27 6.65 2.31 -5.90
N GLU A 28 7.53 2.29 -6.90
CA GLU A 28 8.90 2.79 -6.79
C GLU A 28 8.89 4.26 -6.34
N THR A 29 8.11 5.11 -7.00
CA THR A 29 7.98 6.53 -6.60
C THR A 29 7.35 6.71 -5.23
N CYS A 30 6.41 5.84 -4.83
CA CYS A 30 5.80 5.91 -3.50
C CYS A 30 6.82 5.56 -2.41
N GLU A 31 7.60 4.50 -2.61
CA GLU A 31 8.63 4.06 -1.66
C GLU A 31 9.72 5.12 -1.48
N GLU A 32 10.21 5.72 -2.57
CA GLU A 32 11.17 6.83 -2.54
C GLU A 32 10.59 8.04 -1.80
N SER A 33 9.37 8.46 -2.15
CA SER A 33 8.73 9.62 -1.53
C SER A 33 8.43 9.43 -0.05
N MET A 34 8.06 8.22 0.39
CA MET A 34 7.79 7.93 1.80
C MET A 34 9.09 7.87 2.61
N ALA A 35 10.18 7.34 2.04
CA ALA A 35 11.49 7.36 2.68
C ALA A 35 11.97 8.81 2.92
N GLU A 36 11.89 9.66 1.90
CA GLU A 36 12.22 11.09 2.03
C GLU A 36 11.33 11.79 3.09
N ALA A 37 10.03 11.47 3.13
CA ALA A 37 9.12 12.02 4.13
C ALA A 37 9.50 11.64 5.57
N VAL A 38 10.03 10.42 5.78
CA VAL A 38 10.54 9.99 7.10
C VAL A 38 11.81 10.76 7.45
N HIS A 39 12.76 10.91 6.52
CA HIS A 39 13.98 11.68 6.77
C HIS A 39 13.67 13.12 7.19
N GLU A 40 12.79 13.80 6.46
CA GLU A 40 12.39 15.16 6.81
C GLU A 40 11.68 15.25 8.16
N ALA A 41 10.85 14.25 8.50
CA ALA A 41 10.20 14.20 9.79
C ALA A 41 11.19 14.01 10.96
N ILE A 42 12.29 13.26 10.73
CA ILE A 42 13.37 13.11 11.72
C ILE A 42 14.15 14.42 11.86
N GLU A 43 14.46 15.10 10.76
CA GLU A 43 15.18 16.37 10.78
C GLU A 43 14.39 17.48 11.50
N GLU A 44 13.09 17.60 11.23
CA GLU A 44 12.20 18.56 11.92
C GLU A 44 12.03 18.22 13.41
N ASN A 45 12.21 16.94 13.78
CA ASN A 45 12.18 16.48 15.17
C ASN A 45 13.57 16.53 15.86
N GLU A 46 14.50 17.37 15.37
CA GLU A 46 15.85 17.53 15.92
C GLU A 46 16.68 16.22 15.95
N GLY A 47 16.43 15.30 15.01
CA GLY A 47 17.04 13.97 14.97
C GLY A 47 16.31 12.93 15.84
N GLY A 48 15.20 13.32 16.47
CA GLY A 48 14.32 12.45 17.22
C GLY A 48 13.59 11.46 16.32
N ARG A 49 13.62 10.19 16.74
CA ARG A 49 12.99 9.08 16.02
C ARG A 49 11.53 8.85 16.44
N ASP A 50 11.10 9.45 17.54
CA ASP A 50 9.71 9.40 17.99
C ASP A 50 8.87 10.43 17.22
N ILE A 51 8.27 10.00 16.11
CA ILE A 51 7.48 10.87 15.22
C ILE A 51 6.00 10.77 15.61
N ALA A 52 5.35 11.92 15.81
CA ALA A 52 3.91 11.98 15.99
C ALA A 52 3.19 11.77 14.65
N VAL A 53 2.20 10.88 14.62
CA VAL A 53 1.51 10.51 13.37
C VAL A 53 -0.02 10.63 13.47
N ALA A 54 -0.64 11.05 12.38
CA ALA A 54 -2.06 10.99 12.13
C ALA A 54 -2.36 9.85 11.15
N VAL A 55 -3.38 9.06 11.46
CA VAL A 55 -3.80 7.94 10.61
C VAL A 55 -5.18 8.26 10.02
N ASP A 56 -5.27 8.26 8.69
CA ASP A 56 -6.52 8.45 7.96
C ASP A 56 -6.85 7.24 7.09
N GLY A 57 -8.14 7.00 6.89
CA GLY A 57 -8.65 5.90 6.10
C GLY A 57 -9.63 6.39 5.04
N SER A 58 -9.56 5.82 3.84
CA SER A 58 -10.51 6.11 2.77
C SER A 58 -11.04 4.83 2.14
N TRP A 59 -12.31 4.85 1.74
CA TRP A 59 -13.04 3.69 1.24
C TRP A 59 -13.74 4.00 -0.07
N GLN A 60 -13.69 3.04 -1.00
CA GLN A 60 -14.26 3.19 -2.34
C GLN A 60 -15.76 3.51 -2.36
N LYS A 61 -16.53 3.05 -1.36
CA LYS A 61 -17.99 3.21 -1.30
C LYS A 61 -18.44 3.55 0.11
N ARG A 62 -19.41 4.47 0.21
CA ARG A 62 -20.10 4.80 1.47
C ARG A 62 -21.03 3.67 1.93
N GLY A 63 -21.40 3.72 3.21
CA GLY A 63 -22.42 2.85 3.80
C GLY A 63 -21.95 1.42 4.05
N PHE A 64 -20.71 1.23 4.53
CA PHE A 64 -20.17 -0.08 4.91
C PHE A 64 -20.26 -1.12 3.78
N SER A 65 -20.19 -0.68 2.52
CA SER A 65 -20.32 -1.53 1.33
C SER A 65 -19.02 -1.64 0.53
N SER A 66 -17.96 -1.00 1.02
CA SER A 66 -16.68 -0.98 0.33
C SER A 66 -16.02 -2.37 0.30
N LYS A 67 -15.38 -2.66 -0.84
CA LYS A 67 -14.52 -3.85 -0.99
C LYS A 67 -13.04 -3.49 -0.94
N ASN A 68 -12.70 -2.21 -1.06
CA ASN A 68 -11.34 -1.70 -1.07
C ASN A 68 -11.26 -0.51 -0.12
N GLY A 69 -10.17 -0.43 0.62
CA GLY A 69 -9.83 0.69 1.49
C GLY A 69 -8.35 1.00 1.34
N VAL A 70 -7.98 2.21 1.69
CA VAL A 70 -6.60 2.64 1.85
C VAL A 70 -6.50 3.28 3.22
N VAL A 71 -5.41 3.00 3.92
CA VAL A 71 -5.05 3.63 5.18
C VAL A 71 -3.73 4.34 4.94
N THR A 72 -3.64 5.60 5.33
CA THR A 72 -2.46 6.44 5.16
C THR A 72 -2.01 6.93 6.53
N VAL A 73 -0.70 6.89 6.77
CA VAL A 73 -0.08 7.50 7.93
C VAL A 73 0.64 8.75 7.50
N THR A 74 0.38 9.83 8.22
CA THR A 74 0.92 11.15 7.94
C THR A 74 1.63 11.66 9.17
N SER A 75 2.87 12.14 9.02
CA SER A 75 3.55 12.85 10.11
C SER A 75 2.75 14.11 10.46
N VAL A 76 2.51 14.32 11.74
CA VAL A 76 1.76 15.49 12.24
C VAL A 76 2.56 16.77 12.00
N ASP A 77 3.88 16.70 12.16
CA ASP A 77 4.75 17.87 12.12
C ASP A 77 5.01 18.33 10.68
N THR A 78 5.29 17.39 9.77
CA THR A 78 5.57 17.73 8.36
C THR A 78 4.35 17.69 7.46
N GLY A 79 3.26 17.03 7.89
CA GLY A 79 2.08 16.81 7.07
C GLY A 79 2.31 15.86 5.88
N LYS A 80 3.44 15.14 5.84
CA LYS A 80 3.79 14.21 4.76
C LYS A 80 3.38 12.78 5.08
N VAL A 81 3.03 12.02 4.03
CA VAL A 81 2.67 10.61 4.16
C VAL A 81 3.93 9.77 4.31
N ILE A 82 4.01 8.99 5.39
CA ILE A 82 5.18 8.15 5.73
C ILE A 82 4.92 6.66 5.50
N ASP A 83 3.66 6.22 5.50
CA ASP A 83 3.29 4.84 5.14
C ASP A 83 1.86 4.76 4.59
N VAL A 84 1.59 3.75 3.77
CA VAL A 84 0.30 3.48 3.15
C VAL A 84 0.03 1.97 3.11
N GLU A 85 -1.14 1.57 3.62
CA GLU A 85 -1.62 0.19 3.53
C GLU A 85 -2.91 0.11 2.71
N ILE A 86 -2.93 -0.76 1.70
CA ILE A 86 -4.08 -0.95 0.81
C ILE A 86 -4.85 -2.20 1.23
N LEU A 87 -6.09 -2.05 1.69
CA LEU A 87 -6.94 -3.17 2.12
C LEU A 87 -7.91 -3.57 1.00
N SER A 88 -8.01 -4.87 0.71
CA SER A 88 -9.00 -5.41 -0.22
C SER A 88 -9.67 -6.65 0.32
N LYS A 89 -11.01 -6.66 0.24
CA LYS A 89 -11.89 -7.83 0.43
C LYS A 89 -12.15 -8.56 -0.89
N HIS A 90 -11.71 -8.00 -2.02
CA HIS A 90 -12.01 -8.55 -3.33
C HIS A 90 -11.12 -9.77 -3.64
N CYS A 91 -11.73 -10.94 -3.83
CA CYS A 91 -11.04 -12.13 -4.34
C CYS A 91 -11.45 -12.36 -5.79
N ILE A 92 -10.46 -12.29 -6.68
CA ILE A 92 -10.57 -12.71 -8.08
C ILE A 92 -9.90 -14.09 -8.16
N CYS A 93 -10.58 -15.09 -7.61
CA CYS A 93 -10.05 -16.45 -7.54
C CYS A 93 -10.85 -17.30 -8.55
N PRO A 94 -10.31 -17.61 -9.72
CA PRO A 94 -11.06 -18.26 -10.81
C PRO A 94 -11.55 -19.66 -10.46
N ASN A 95 -10.92 -20.34 -9.49
CA ASN A 95 -11.35 -21.63 -8.96
C ASN A 95 -11.30 -21.62 -7.42
N LYS A 96 -12.44 -21.90 -6.78
CA LYS A 96 -12.57 -21.93 -5.31
C LYS A 96 -11.62 -22.95 -4.65
N THR A 97 -11.22 -23.98 -5.37
CA THR A 97 -10.34 -25.06 -4.90
C THR A 97 -8.88 -24.63 -4.68
N LYS A 98 -8.40 -23.59 -5.38
CA LYS A 98 -7.05 -23.02 -5.18
C LYS A 98 -7.08 -21.64 -4.51
N HIS A 99 -8.18 -21.32 -3.83
CA HIS A 99 -8.41 -20.02 -3.18
C HIS A 99 -7.24 -19.63 -2.27
N LEU A 100 -6.79 -20.54 -1.41
CA LEU A 100 -5.72 -20.26 -0.44
C LEU A 100 -4.38 -19.87 -1.07
N GLN A 101 -4.08 -20.34 -2.29
CA GLN A 101 -2.78 -20.13 -2.92
C GLN A 101 -2.73 -18.88 -3.82
N ASN A 102 -3.88 -18.47 -4.38
CA ASN A 102 -3.93 -17.42 -5.42
C ASN A 102 -4.79 -16.21 -5.01
N CYS A 103 -5.31 -16.18 -3.79
CA CYS A 103 -6.18 -15.11 -3.33
C CYS A 103 -5.39 -13.85 -2.99
N LYS A 104 -5.64 -12.77 -3.74
CA LYS A 104 -5.04 -11.43 -3.53
C LYS A 104 -5.73 -10.60 -2.44
N ARG A 105 -6.75 -11.14 -1.79
CA ARG A 105 -7.47 -10.48 -0.69
C ARG A 105 -6.58 -10.48 0.55
N ASN A 106 -6.27 -9.31 1.09
CA ASN A 106 -5.53 -9.14 2.33
C ASN A 106 -6.40 -8.77 3.54
N PHE A 107 -7.69 -8.45 3.35
CA PHE A 107 -8.60 -8.13 4.44
C PHE A 107 -9.66 -9.21 4.68
N VAL A 108 -9.85 -9.61 5.94
CA VAL A 108 -10.88 -10.56 6.39
C VAL A 108 -11.80 -9.88 7.41
N GLY A 109 -13.06 -9.69 7.05
CA GLY A 109 -14.05 -9.07 7.94
C GLY A 109 -15.26 -8.52 7.18
N TYR A 110 -16.20 -7.91 7.91
CA TYR A 110 -17.25 -7.11 7.30
C TYR A 110 -16.70 -5.75 6.86
N SER A 111 -17.34 -5.13 5.88
CA SER A 111 -16.84 -3.89 5.27
C SER A 111 -16.80 -2.72 6.25
N GLY A 112 -17.74 -2.64 7.19
CA GLY A 112 -17.65 -1.66 8.30
C GLY A 112 -16.49 -1.89 9.26
N LYS A 113 -15.91 -3.10 9.34
CA LYS A 113 -14.66 -3.30 10.09
C LYS A 113 -13.49 -2.64 9.38
N MET A 114 -13.46 -2.60 8.04
CA MET A 114 -12.43 -1.84 7.32
C MET A 114 -12.42 -0.36 7.68
N GLU A 115 -13.57 0.17 8.11
CA GLU A 115 -13.73 1.58 8.52
C GLU A 115 -13.31 1.83 9.98
N VAL A 116 -13.16 0.77 10.77
CA VAL A 116 -13.04 0.84 12.24
C VAL A 116 -11.73 0.25 12.76
N THR A 117 -10.97 -0.53 11.98
CA THR A 117 -10.08 -1.53 12.60
C THR A 117 -8.67 -1.08 12.94
N ASP A 118 -8.43 -0.90 14.25
CA ASP A 118 -7.58 -1.69 15.18
C ASP A 118 -6.56 -2.73 14.66
N TYR A 119 -6.66 -3.26 13.43
CA TYR A 119 -5.74 -4.28 12.89
C TYR A 119 -4.71 -3.71 11.90
N SER A 120 -5.04 -2.61 11.22
CA SER A 120 -4.03 -1.87 10.44
C SER A 120 -3.06 -1.16 11.37
N TYR A 121 -3.55 -0.60 12.47
CA TYR A 121 -2.74 0.10 13.47
C TYR A 121 -1.50 -0.67 13.94
N PRO A 122 -1.58 -1.94 14.42
CA PRO A 122 -0.38 -2.65 14.86
C PRO A 122 0.56 -3.05 13.72
N VAL A 123 0.05 -3.30 12.50
CA VAL A 123 0.90 -3.63 11.33
C VAL A 123 1.63 -2.40 10.82
N ILE A 124 0.91 -1.28 10.72
CA ILE A 124 1.43 0.01 10.33
C ILE A 124 2.36 0.57 11.41
N GLN A 125 2.00 0.46 12.69
CA GLN A 125 2.87 0.85 13.80
C GLN A 125 4.17 0.05 13.78
N ALA A 126 4.10 -1.29 13.65
CA ALA A 126 5.30 -2.11 13.57
C ALA A 126 6.18 -1.74 12.37
N ARG A 127 5.57 -1.38 11.23
CA ARG A 127 6.31 -0.95 10.04
C ARG A 127 6.89 0.46 10.17
N CYS A 128 6.17 1.39 10.80
CA CYS A 128 6.69 2.70 11.15
C CYS A 128 7.86 2.57 12.13
N ASP A 129 7.74 1.72 13.15
CA ASP A 129 8.83 1.44 14.10
C ASP A 129 10.06 0.85 13.36
N GLU A 130 9.88 -0.12 12.45
CA GLU A 130 10.95 -0.65 11.60
C GLU A 130 11.58 0.45 10.72
N LEU A 131 10.79 1.26 10.00
CA LEU A 131 11.27 2.34 9.13
C LEU A 131 12.06 3.41 9.89
N ILE A 132 11.66 3.69 11.13
CA ILE A 132 12.35 4.62 12.04
C ILE A 132 13.67 4.02 12.57
N HIS A 133 13.78 2.70 12.66
CA HIS A 133 14.95 1.99 13.15
C HIS A 133 15.98 1.59 12.07
N ASP A 134 15.58 1.42 10.79
CA ASP A 134 16.38 0.70 9.76
C ASP A 134 17.34 1.53 8.89
N GLU A 135 17.66 2.77 9.27
CA GLU A 135 18.84 3.50 8.74
C GLU A 135 20.16 2.94 9.33
N GLY A 136 20.33 1.62 9.22
CA GLY A 136 21.52 0.86 9.59
C GLY A 136 21.93 -0.18 8.54
N ARG A 137 21.23 -0.31 7.40
CA ARG A 137 21.61 -1.25 6.34
C ARG A 137 21.23 -0.76 4.93
N PHE A 138 21.76 0.40 4.57
CA PHE A 138 21.96 0.75 3.16
C PHE A 138 23.46 0.78 2.84
N ASP A 139 24.12 -0.39 2.88
CA ASP A 139 25.21 -0.66 1.94
C ASP A 139 25.56 -2.16 1.82
N GLN A 140 25.91 -2.52 0.57
CA GLN A 140 26.64 -3.71 0.10
C GLN A 140 25.88 -5.03 -0.18
N SER A 141 25.76 -5.27 -1.48
CA SER A 141 25.84 -6.57 -2.15
C SER A 141 26.69 -7.62 -1.41
N ALA A 142 26.15 -8.82 -1.19
CA ALA A 142 26.88 -10.09 -1.31
C ALA A 142 25.97 -11.29 -1.00
N SER A 143 25.97 -12.25 -1.93
CA SER A 143 25.91 -13.71 -1.71
C SER A 143 25.25 -14.26 -0.43
N GLY A 144 24.23 -15.10 -0.62
CA GLY A 144 23.83 -16.07 0.41
C GLY A 144 25.00 -16.95 0.85
N PRO A 145 24.89 -17.57 2.02
CA PRO A 145 24.93 -19.03 2.03
C PRO A 145 23.97 -19.70 3.04
N SER A 146 23.47 -20.86 2.60
CA SER A 146 23.17 -22.10 3.33
C SER A 146 22.91 -22.05 4.84
N CYS A 147 21.69 -22.45 5.23
CA CYS A 147 21.43 -23.01 6.55
C CYS A 147 21.89 -24.47 6.60
N LEU A 148 22.74 -24.78 7.58
CA LEU A 148 22.80 -26.08 8.25
C LEU A 148 21.48 -26.34 9.00
#